data_AF-A0A9Q1LN34-F1
#
_entry.id   AF-A0A9Q1LN34-F1
#
_cell.length_a   1.000
_cell.length_b   1.000
_cell.length_c   1.000
_cell.angle_alpha   90.00
_cell.angle_beta   90.00
_cell.angle_gamma   90.00
#
_symmetry.space_group_name_H-M   'P 1'
#
loop_
_entity.id
_entity.type
_entity.pdbx_description
1 polymer ?
#
loop_
_entity_poly.entity_id
_entity_poly.type
_entity_poly.pdbx_seq_one_letter_code
_entity_poly.pdbx_strand_id
1 'polypeptide(L)'
;MGSQGTNVDSIIHVFLISFPGQGHVNPLLRLGKRLASKGVLVSFCAPECVGKDMRAANNIISDEPTPYGDGFIRFEFFDGWEYSQPKENRQLEIELANLEAVGRAVLPAMLNENEAKGRPVSCLINNPFIPWVCDVADSLGIPCAVLWVQSCASFSAYYHYKFNLAPFPNESNPNIDVHLPNMPILKWDELPSFLLPSNPFPALANAILRQFNYLSKPIRIFIESFDELEKDIVDYMSDFLPIKTVGPLLVEDPKIEQDVRADLVKADSSITQWLNSKPPSSVVYISFGSIVVPSQEQVDEIAYGILNSGLNFLWIMKPPRKNSSFPTVVLPQGYLDKIGDKGKVVEWCLQEQVLAHPSLACFLTHCGWNSSMEVIANGVPIVAFPQWGDQVTDAKYLVDEFKIGVRLSRGVTENRVIPRDEVERSLRDVTSGPKVAEMKGNALKWKKKAAEAVAEGGSSDQNLKSFVDELRTLQNSNKNLAKANGF
;
A
#
# COMPACT_ATOMS: atom_id res chain seq x y z
N MET A 1 -46.51 -6.23 21.16
CA MET A 1 -45.46 -6.76 20.27
C MET A 1 -45.49 -5.90 19.02
N GLY A 2 -44.77 -4.78 19.05
CA GLY A 2 -44.57 -3.93 17.88
C GLY A 2 -43.22 -4.27 17.29
N SER A 3 -43.22 -4.75 16.04
CA SER A 3 -42.01 -4.86 15.24
C SER A 3 -41.42 -3.45 15.09
N GLN A 4 -40.34 -3.17 15.81
CA GLN A 4 -39.44 -2.08 15.45
C GLN A 4 -38.82 -2.47 14.12
N GLY A 5 -39.45 -2.04 13.02
CA GLY A 5 -38.77 -1.92 11.75
C GLY A 5 -37.60 -0.97 12.01
N THR A 6 -36.38 -1.49 11.88
CA THR A 6 -35.20 -0.65 11.71
C THR A 6 -35.51 0.29 10.56
N ASN A 7 -35.67 1.57 10.87
CA ASN A 7 -35.83 2.61 9.86
C ASN A 7 -34.61 2.48 8.94
N VAL A 8 -34.81 2.12 7.67
CA VAL A 8 -33.75 2.14 6.64
C VAL A 8 -33.49 3.61 6.31
N ASP A 9 -33.04 4.36 7.30
CA ASP A 9 -32.35 5.62 7.08
C ASP A 9 -31.09 5.25 6.29
N SER A 10 -31.04 5.74 5.04
CA SER A 10 -30.16 5.25 3.97
C SER A 10 -28.73 4.99 4.44
N ILE A 11 -28.35 3.71 4.42
CA ILE A 11 -26.96 3.30 4.61
C ILE A 11 -26.04 4.12 3.68
N ILE A 12 -24.92 4.58 4.21
CA ILE A 12 -23.90 5.25 3.40
C ILE A 12 -23.28 4.19 2.51
N HIS A 13 -23.27 4.44 1.20
CA HIS A 13 -22.68 3.53 0.22
C HIS A 13 -21.42 4.14 -0.36
N VAL A 14 -20.26 3.57 -0.04
CA VAL A 14 -18.97 3.98 -0.60
C VAL A 14 -18.55 2.99 -1.70
N PHE A 15 -18.18 3.53 -2.85
CA PHE A 15 -17.75 2.73 -4.00
C PHE A 15 -16.25 2.93 -4.22
N LEU A 16 -15.47 1.89 -3.96
CA LEU A 16 -14.00 1.90 -4.04
C LEU A 16 -13.57 1.45 -5.43
N ILE A 17 -12.65 2.18 -6.08
CA ILE A 17 -12.13 1.81 -7.40
C ILE A 17 -10.61 1.72 -7.31
N SER A 18 -10.06 0.52 -7.55
CA SER A 18 -8.63 0.27 -7.40
C SER A 18 -7.89 0.23 -8.73
N PHE A 19 -6.68 0.80 -8.75
CA PHE A 19 -5.67 0.43 -9.73
C PHE A 19 -5.32 -1.08 -9.60
N PRO A 20 -5.14 -1.82 -10.73
CA PRO A 20 -4.95 -3.28 -10.75
C PRO A 20 -3.55 -3.75 -10.31
N GLY A 21 -3.11 -3.36 -9.11
CA GLY A 21 -1.88 -3.82 -8.48
C GLY A 21 -2.12 -4.23 -7.02
N GLN A 22 -1.44 -5.28 -6.53
CA GLN A 22 -1.60 -5.75 -5.14
C GLN A 22 -1.38 -4.61 -4.12
N GLY A 23 -0.38 -3.76 -4.37
CA GLY A 23 -0.06 -2.60 -3.53
C GLY A 23 -1.11 -1.47 -3.55
N HIS A 24 -2.14 -1.60 -4.39
CA HIS A 24 -3.28 -0.68 -4.49
C HIS A 24 -4.56 -1.35 -3.98
N VAL A 25 -4.78 -2.60 -4.39
CA VAL A 25 -5.93 -3.42 -4.01
C VAL A 25 -5.98 -3.64 -2.50
N ASN A 26 -4.87 -4.05 -1.87
CA ASN A 26 -4.83 -4.34 -0.44
C ASN A 26 -5.16 -3.11 0.44
N PRO A 27 -4.43 -1.99 0.35
CA PRO A 27 -4.73 -0.84 1.21
C PRO A 27 -6.13 -0.28 0.95
N LEU A 28 -6.63 -0.29 -0.30
CA LEU A 28 -7.97 0.20 -0.58
C LEU A 28 -9.06 -0.71 0.00
N LEU A 29 -8.92 -2.05 -0.08
CA LEU A 29 -9.85 -2.96 0.58
C LEU A 29 -9.76 -2.84 2.10
N ARG A 30 -8.56 -2.67 2.67
CA ARG A 30 -8.39 -2.45 4.11
C ARG A 30 -9.09 -1.16 4.56
N LEU A 31 -9.03 -0.07 3.79
CA LEU A 31 -9.88 1.12 4.03
C LEU A 31 -11.37 0.77 4.00
N GLY A 32 -11.79 -0.01 2.99
CA GLY A 32 -13.15 -0.52 2.89
C GLY A 32 -13.62 -1.26 4.13
N LYS A 33 -12.80 -2.16 4.67
CA LYS A 33 -13.07 -2.86 5.93
C LYS A 33 -13.28 -1.91 7.10
N ARG A 34 -12.42 -0.91 7.24
CA ARG A 34 -12.51 0.09 8.32
C ARG A 34 -13.74 1.00 8.17
N LEU A 35 -14.18 1.26 6.94
CA LEU A 35 -15.44 1.97 6.68
C LEU A 35 -16.65 1.09 7.00
N ALA A 36 -16.63 -0.17 6.54
CA ALA A 36 -17.70 -1.13 6.77
C ALA A 36 -17.93 -1.35 8.28
N SER A 37 -16.85 -1.44 9.08
CA SER A 37 -16.98 -1.56 10.53
C SER A 37 -17.68 -0.36 11.21
N LYS A 38 -17.87 0.77 10.51
CA LYS A 38 -18.61 1.96 10.97
C LYS A 38 -20.01 2.08 10.38
N GLY A 39 -20.56 0.99 9.84
CA GLY A 39 -21.94 0.93 9.31
C GLY A 39 -22.06 1.38 7.86
N VAL A 40 -20.99 1.29 7.08
CA VAL A 40 -20.97 1.67 5.66
C VAL A 40 -21.19 0.42 4.79
N LEU A 41 -21.97 0.55 3.72
CA LEU A 41 -21.97 -0.41 2.61
C LEU A 41 -20.79 -0.07 1.70
N VAL A 42 -19.90 -1.03 1.46
CA VAL A 42 -18.73 -0.86 0.63
C VAL A 42 -18.83 -1.76 -0.60
N SER A 43 -18.85 -1.16 -1.79
CA SER A 43 -18.63 -1.88 -3.05
C SER A 43 -17.18 -1.70 -3.48
N PHE A 44 -16.40 -2.79 -3.48
CA PHE A 44 -15.03 -2.79 -3.99
C PHE A 44 -15.02 -3.12 -5.48
N CYS A 45 -14.34 -2.29 -6.26
CA CYS A 45 -14.30 -2.41 -7.71
C CYS A 45 -12.88 -2.33 -8.28
N ALA A 46 -12.63 -3.18 -9.27
CA ALA A 46 -11.40 -3.28 -10.04
C ALA A 46 -11.71 -3.89 -11.42
N PRO A 47 -10.77 -3.87 -12.37
CA PRO A 47 -10.93 -4.62 -13.62
C PRO A 47 -11.14 -6.12 -13.38
N GLU A 48 -11.93 -6.76 -14.24
CA GLU A 48 -12.34 -8.17 -14.11
C GLU A 48 -11.17 -9.16 -14.13
N CYS A 49 -10.03 -8.82 -14.75
CA CYS A 49 -8.82 -9.64 -14.63
C CYS A 49 -8.33 -9.75 -13.16
N VAL A 50 -8.45 -8.68 -12.37
CA VAL A 50 -8.15 -8.69 -10.94
C VAL A 50 -9.21 -9.48 -10.18
N GLY A 51 -10.49 -9.33 -10.56
CA GLY A 51 -11.60 -10.08 -9.95
C GLY A 51 -11.45 -11.58 -10.09
N LYS A 52 -11.00 -12.06 -11.26
CA LYS A 52 -10.70 -13.49 -11.50
C LYS A 52 -9.63 -14.01 -10.55
N ASP A 53 -8.52 -13.29 -10.41
CA ASP A 53 -7.43 -13.65 -9.51
C ASP A 53 -7.88 -13.64 -8.04
N MET A 54 -8.63 -12.60 -7.63
CA MET A 54 -9.18 -12.49 -6.28
C MET A 54 -10.15 -13.63 -5.94
N ARG A 55 -11.07 -13.98 -6.86
CA ARG A 55 -11.99 -15.11 -6.66
C ARG A 55 -11.24 -16.43 -6.53
N ALA A 56 -10.23 -16.67 -7.36
CA ALA A 56 -9.43 -17.88 -7.35
C ALA A 56 -8.60 -18.05 -6.07
N ALA A 57 -8.04 -16.95 -5.54
CA ALA A 57 -7.17 -16.99 -4.36
C ALA A 57 -7.93 -16.99 -3.02
N ASN A 58 -9.11 -16.36 -2.96
CA ASN A 58 -9.83 -16.11 -1.70
C ASN A 58 -11.17 -16.84 -1.57
N ASN A 59 -11.56 -17.68 -2.55
CA ASN A 59 -12.86 -18.36 -2.61
C ASN A 59 -14.06 -17.39 -2.53
N ILE A 60 -13.97 -16.23 -3.19
CA ILE A 60 -15.12 -15.31 -3.31
C ILE A 60 -16.13 -15.95 -4.27
N ILE A 61 -17.26 -16.41 -3.73
CA ILE A 61 -18.27 -17.22 -4.45
C ILE A 61 -19.54 -16.44 -4.84
N SER A 62 -19.68 -15.19 -4.40
CA SER A 62 -20.90 -14.41 -4.62
C SER A 62 -20.62 -12.90 -4.62
N ASP A 63 -21.45 -12.16 -5.35
CA ASP A 63 -21.47 -10.69 -5.38
C ASP A 63 -22.41 -10.10 -4.31
N GLU A 64 -23.02 -10.96 -3.49
CA GLU A 64 -23.88 -10.56 -2.39
C GLU A 64 -23.08 -9.87 -1.27
N PRO A 65 -23.66 -8.85 -0.62
CA PRO A 65 -22.99 -8.17 0.49
C PRO A 65 -22.69 -9.12 1.65
N THR A 66 -21.42 -9.20 2.02
CA THR A 66 -20.93 -9.92 3.20
C THR A 66 -20.93 -8.96 4.40
N PRO A 67 -21.57 -9.29 5.54
CA PRO A 67 -21.49 -8.49 6.74
C PRO A 67 -20.05 -8.31 7.21
N TYR A 68 -19.69 -7.10 7.64
CA TYR A 68 -18.36 -6.80 8.18
C TYR A 68 -18.46 -5.68 9.23
N GLY A 69 -18.26 -6.04 10.50
CA GLY A 69 -18.60 -5.16 11.63
C GLY A 69 -20.07 -4.71 11.55
N ASP A 70 -20.32 -3.41 11.67
CA ASP A 70 -21.68 -2.84 11.61
C ASP A 70 -22.22 -2.61 10.18
N GLY A 71 -21.42 -2.92 9.15
CA GLY A 71 -21.73 -2.66 7.74
C GLY A 71 -21.55 -3.87 6.86
N PHE A 72 -21.25 -3.62 5.58
CA PHE A 72 -21.20 -4.67 4.55
C PHE A 72 -20.12 -4.40 3.52
N ILE A 73 -19.52 -5.47 2.99
CA ILE A 73 -18.58 -5.42 1.86
C ILE A 73 -19.11 -6.30 0.74
N ARG A 74 -19.04 -5.80 -0.49
CA ARG A 74 -19.29 -6.57 -1.72
C ARG A 74 -18.26 -6.23 -2.77
N PHE A 75 -18.20 -7.08 -3.80
CA PHE A 75 -17.28 -6.93 -4.91
C PHE A 75 -18.05 -6.73 -6.21
N GLU A 76 -17.60 -5.79 -7.04
CA GLU A 76 -18.17 -5.49 -8.35
C GLU A 76 -17.02 -5.25 -9.32
N PHE A 77 -16.89 -6.05 -10.38
CA PHE A 77 -15.76 -5.91 -11.31
C PHE A 77 -16.26 -5.49 -12.70
N PHE A 78 -15.46 -4.69 -13.40
CA PHE A 78 -15.79 -4.26 -14.77
C PHE A 78 -14.93 -4.96 -15.82
N ASP A 79 -15.60 -5.38 -16.89
CA ASP A 79 -14.96 -6.04 -18.04
C ASP A 79 -14.49 -5.01 -19.10
N GLY A 80 -13.78 -5.48 -20.11
CA GLY A 80 -13.31 -4.69 -21.25
C GLY A 80 -11.86 -4.22 -21.15
N TRP A 81 -11.16 -4.57 -20.09
CA TRP A 81 -9.71 -4.34 -19.95
C TRP A 81 -9.01 -5.58 -19.41
N GLU A 82 -7.95 -6.00 -20.09
CA GLU A 82 -7.06 -7.07 -19.64
C GLU A 82 -5.66 -6.51 -19.45
N TYR A 83 -5.05 -6.79 -18.29
CA TYR A 83 -3.67 -6.38 -18.07
C TYR A 83 -2.71 -7.22 -18.90
N SER A 84 -2.05 -6.57 -19.87
CA SER A 84 -0.83 -7.10 -20.46
C SER A 84 0.38 -6.44 -19.78
N GLN A 85 1.32 -7.23 -19.26
CA GLN A 85 2.50 -6.65 -18.63
C GLN A 85 3.32 -5.91 -19.70
N PRO A 86 3.53 -4.60 -19.54
CA PRO A 86 4.20 -3.81 -20.55
C PRO A 86 5.68 -4.16 -20.60
N LYS A 87 6.22 -4.33 -21.82
CA LYS A 87 7.65 -4.61 -22.05
C LYS A 87 8.50 -3.34 -22.02
N GLU A 88 7.88 -2.19 -22.24
CA GLU A 88 8.51 -0.87 -22.29
C GLU A 88 7.56 0.22 -21.78
N ASN A 89 8.10 1.39 -21.43
CA ASN A 89 7.34 2.50 -20.86
C ASN A 89 6.16 2.95 -21.73
N ARG A 90 6.33 3.00 -23.07
CA ARG A 90 5.25 3.41 -23.99
C ARG A 90 4.04 2.48 -23.93
N GLN A 91 4.27 1.18 -23.81
CA GLN A 91 3.18 0.21 -23.69
C GLN A 91 2.42 0.43 -22.38
N LEU A 92 3.13 0.72 -21.27
CA LEU A 92 2.48 1.04 -20.00
C LEU A 92 1.58 2.27 -20.10
N GLU A 93 2.02 3.33 -20.78
CA GLU A 93 1.20 4.53 -21.01
C GLU A 93 -0.08 4.21 -21.79
N ILE A 94 0.03 3.38 -22.83
CA ILE A 94 -1.13 2.92 -23.63
C ILE A 94 -2.09 2.09 -22.76
N GLU A 95 -1.56 1.16 -21.95
CA GLU A 95 -2.39 0.33 -21.07
C GLU A 95 -3.14 1.17 -20.03
N LEU A 96 -2.49 2.19 -19.44
CA LEU A 96 -3.13 3.13 -18.52
C LEU A 96 -4.21 3.97 -19.21
N ALA A 97 -3.96 4.42 -20.44
CA ALA A 97 -4.95 5.17 -21.23
C ALA A 97 -6.16 4.29 -21.61
N ASN A 98 -5.93 3.02 -21.95
CA ASN A 98 -7.00 2.06 -22.24
C ASN A 98 -7.84 1.77 -20.98
N LEU A 99 -7.19 1.56 -19.84
CA LEU A 99 -7.87 1.39 -18.55
C LEU A 99 -8.76 2.60 -18.24
N GLU A 100 -8.26 3.82 -18.46
CA GLU A 100 -9.02 5.06 -18.31
C GLU A 100 -10.23 5.11 -19.27
N ALA A 101 -10.04 4.80 -20.55
CA ALA A 101 -11.11 4.84 -21.55
C ALA A 101 -12.24 3.85 -21.21
N VAL A 102 -11.89 2.61 -20.86
CA VAL A 102 -12.85 1.56 -20.46
C VAL A 102 -13.56 1.94 -19.18
N GLY A 103 -12.81 2.36 -18.14
CA GLY A 103 -13.37 2.74 -16.85
C GLY A 103 -14.37 3.90 -16.97
N ARG A 104 -14.03 4.94 -17.74
CA ARG A 104 -14.94 6.08 -18.00
C ARG A 104 -16.22 5.67 -18.73
N ALA A 105 -16.17 4.64 -19.57
CA ALA A 105 -17.35 4.15 -20.29
C ALA A 105 -18.26 3.29 -19.40
N VAL A 106 -17.69 2.44 -18.54
CA VAL A 106 -18.44 1.43 -17.79
C VAL A 106 -18.93 1.91 -16.43
N LEU A 107 -18.11 2.68 -15.69
CA LEU A 107 -18.44 3.06 -14.32
C LEU A 107 -19.77 3.83 -14.17
N PRO A 108 -20.13 4.81 -15.03
CA PRO A 108 -21.41 5.49 -14.90
C PRO A 108 -22.61 4.53 -14.95
N ALA A 109 -22.56 3.50 -15.79
CA ALA A 109 -23.62 2.50 -15.88
C ALA A 109 -23.71 1.67 -14.59
N MET A 110 -22.58 1.25 -14.02
CA MET A 110 -22.54 0.52 -12.75
C MET A 110 -23.09 1.34 -11.58
N LEU A 111 -22.79 2.64 -11.53
CA LEU A 111 -23.28 3.54 -10.48
C LEU A 111 -24.80 3.75 -10.60
N ASN A 112 -25.30 3.96 -11.82
CA ASN A 112 -26.74 4.06 -12.09
C ASN A 112 -27.48 2.75 -11.75
N GLU A 113 -26.88 1.59 -12.00
CA GLU A 113 -27.46 0.29 -11.62
C GLU A 113 -27.57 0.14 -10.10
N ASN A 114 -26.58 0.61 -9.35
CA ASN A 114 -26.63 0.64 -7.90
C ASN A 114 -27.75 1.57 -7.39
N GLU A 115 -27.93 2.75 -8.00
CA GLU A 115 -29.06 3.62 -7.69
C GLU A 115 -30.42 2.95 -7.99
N ALA A 116 -30.58 2.33 -9.17
CA ALA A 116 -31.79 1.62 -9.57
C ALA A 116 -32.15 0.44 -8.63
N LYS A 117 -31.13 -0.18 -8.01
CA LYS A 117 -31.29 -1.23 -7.00
C LYS A 117 -31.51 -0.68 -5.57
N GLY A 118 -31.76 0.61 -5.42
CA GLY A 118 -32.07 1.26 -4.13
C GLY A 118 -30.86 1.49 -3.24
N ARG A 119 -29.64 1.46 -3.80
CA ARG A 119 -28.37 1.61 -3.09
C ARG A 119 -27.51 2.71 -3.73
N PRO A 120 -28.00 3.97 -3.76
CA PRO A 120 -27.28 5.07 -4.40
C PRO A 120 -25.91 5.29 -3.76
N VAL A 121 -24.89 5.44 -4.60
CA VAL A 121 -23.51 5.66 -4.15
C VAL A 121 -23.37 7.07 -3.57
N SER A 122 -22.87 7.15 -2.33
CA SER A 122 -22.68 8.38 -1.57
C SER A 122 -21.30 9.00 -1.77
N CYS A 123 -20.29 8.19 -2.10
CA CYS A 123 -18.93 8.65 -2.39
C CYS A 123 -18.15 7.63 -3.20
N LEU A 124 -17.33 8.11 -4.13
CA LEU A 124 -16.31 7.31 -4.82
C LEU A 124 -14.96 7.46 -4.12
N ILE A 125 -14.20 6.38 -3.94
CA ILE A 125 -12.82 6.47 -3.44
C ILE A 125 -11.90 5.73 -4.39
N ASN A 126 -10.90 6.44 -4.93
CA ASN A 126 -9.85 5.84 -5.74
C ASN A 126 -8.49 5.89 -5.03
N ASN A 127 -7.48 5.27 -5.63
CA ASN A 127 -6.08 5.42 -5.26
C ASN A 127 -5.26 6.01 -6.44
N PRO A 128 -3.97 6.35 -6.26
CA PRO A 128 -3.13 6.90 -7.33
C PRO A 128 -3.09 6.03 -8.59
N PHE A 129 -2.61 6.62 -9.70
CA PHE A 129 -2.57 6.05 -11.06
C PHE A 129 -3.90 6.02 -11.84
N ILE A 130 -5.04 6.21 -11.17
CA ILE A 130 -6.37 6.29 -11.79
C ILE A 130 -7.11 7.59 -11.44
N PRO A 131 -6.49 8.77 -11.64
CA PRO A 131 -7.09 10.04 -11.20
C PRO A 131 -8.37 10.42 -11.96
N TRP A 132 -8.61 9.80 -13.10
CA TRP A 132 -9.81 9.97 -13.92
C TRP A 132 -11.10 9.55 -13.20
N VAL A 133 -11.03 8.73 -12.14
CA VAL A 133 -12.19 8.40 -11.31
C VAL A 133 -12.79 9.65 -10.67
N CYS A 134 -11.96 10.64 -10.30
CA CYS A 134 -12.44 11.92 -9.78
C CYS A 134 -13.28 12.69 -10.82
N ASP A 135 -12.95 12.60 -12.11
CA ASP A 135 -13.80 13.20 -13.18
C ASP A 135 -15.13 12.49 -13.33
N VAL A 136 -15.13 11.15 -13.26
CA VAL A 136 -16.37 10.37 -13.36
C VAL A 136 -17.31 10.75 -12.21
N ALA A 137 -16.78 10.83 -10.99
CA ALA A 137 -17.52 11.26 -9.80
C ALA A 137 -18.14 12.66 -9.99
N ASP A 138 -17.31 13.62 -10.38
CA ASP A 138 -17.68 15.01 -10.62
C ASP A 138 -18.76 15.15 -11.71
N SER A 139 -18.64 14.40 -12.82
CA SER A 139 -19.63 14.39 -13.91
C SER A 139 -21.01 13.86 -13.51
N LEU A 140 -21.07 13.07 -12.44
CA LEU A 140 -22.29 12.49 -11.88
C LEU A 140 -22.76 13.24 -10.62
N GLY A 141 -22.05 14.29 -10.18
CA GLY A 141 -22.35 15.02 -8.95
C GLY A 141 -22.15 14.18 -7.68
N ILE A 142 -21.35 13.12 -7.73
CA ILE A 142 -21.05 12.23 -6.60
C ILE A 142 -19.75 12.73 -5.94
N PRO A 143 -19.72 12.95 -4.61
CA PRO A 143 -18.48 13.27 -3.91
C PRO A 143 -17.39 12.21 -4.15
N CYS A 144 -16.12 12.62 -4.18
CA CYS A 144 -15.01 11.69 -4.24
C CYS A 144 -13.96 11.93 -3.15
N ALA A 145 -13.22 10.88 -2.81
CA ALA A 145 -12.02 10.93 -1.99
C ALA A 145 -10.90 10.13 -2.65
N VAL A 146 -9.66 10.34 -2.20
CA VAL A 146 -8.49 9.59 -2.69
C VAL A 146 -7.79 8.95 -1.50
N LEU A 147 -7.50 7.65 -1.57
CA LEU A 147 -6.54 7.00 -0.68
C LEU A 147 -5.15 7.07 -1.32
N TRP A 148 -4.31 7.97 -0.83
CA TRP A 148 -2.89 8.00 -1.14
C TRP A 148 -2.16 6.89 -0.38
N VAL A 149 -1.66 5.91 -1.14
CA VAL A 149 -1.09 4.65 -0.61
C VAL A 149 0.42 4.73 -0.33
N GLN A 150 1.01 5.92 -0.34
CA GLN A 150 2.41 6.16 0.03
C GLN A 150 2.50 7.06 1.28
N SER A 151 3.71 7.30 1.78
CA SER A 151 3.95 8.20 2.92
C SER A 151 3.50 9.65 2.66
N CYS A 152 3.19 10.39 3.73
CA CYS A 152 2.92 11.83 3.64
C CYS A 152 4.18 12.58 3.19
N ALA A 153 5.35 12.13 3.60
CA ALA A 153 6.64 12.59 3.11
C ALA A 153 6.74 12.49 1.57
N SER A 154 6.39 11.33 1.00
CA SER A 154 6.36 11.15 -0.46
C SER A 154 5.30 12.04 -1.11
N PHE A 155 4.09 12.14 -0.54
CA PHE A 155 3.05 13.04 -1.03
C PHE A 155 3.53 14.49 -1.12
N SER A 156 4.16 14.99 -0.04
CA SER A 156 4.72 16.34 0.04
C SER A 156 5.80 16.55 -1.03
N ALA A 157 6.71 15.58 -1.21
CA ALA A 157 7.73 15.67 -2.26
C ALA A 157 7.14 15.79 -3.67
N TYR A 158 6.16 14.94 -4.03
CA TYR A 158 5.47 15.05 -5.32
C TYR A 158 4.70 16.36 -5.46
N TYR A 159 4.05 16.86 -4.40
CA TYR A 159 3.33 18.13 -4.42
C TYR A 159 4.27 19.30 -4.75
N HIS A 160 5.37 19.44 -4.01
CA HIS A 160 6.31 20.54 -4.21
C HIS A 160 7.03 20.45 -5.55
N TYR A 161 7.32 19.24 -6.02
CA TYR A 161 7.86 19.02 -7.36
C TYR A 161 6.87 19.47 -8.44
N LYS A 162 5.63 18.96 -8.37
CA LYS A 162 4.59 19.21 -9.37
C LYS A 162 4.27 20.69 -9.55
N PHE A 163 4.22 21.43 -8.45
CA PHE A 163 3.90 22.86 -8.44
C PHE A 163 5.14 23.75 -8.45
N ASN A 164 6.34 23.17 -8.62
CA ASN A 164 7.62 23.89 -8.69
C ASN A 164 7.84 24.83 -7.48
N LEU A 165 7.54 24.33 -6.28
CA LEU A 165 7.61 25.08 -5.02
C LEU A 165 8.96 24.95 -4.30
N ALA A 166 9.84 24.09 -4.82
CA ALA A 166 11.20 23.91 -4.33
C ALA A 166 12.12 23.50 -5.50
N PRO A 167 13.44 23.72 -5.41
CA PRO A 167 14.37 23.24 -6.42
C PRO A 167 14.56 21.72 -6.28
N PHE A 168 14.34 20.99 -7.37
CA PHE A 168 14.57 19.54 -7.47
C PHE A 168 15.66 19.22 -8.51
N PRO A 169 16.25 18.00 -8.44
CA PRO A 169 17.13 17.47 -9.47
C PRO A 169 16.60 17.65 -10.90
N ASN A 170 17.50 18.09 -11.78
CA ASN A 170 17.24 18.26 -13.21
C ASN A 170 18.53 17.96 -14.01
N GLU A 171 18.46 17.94 -15.34
CA GLU A 171 19.60 17.63 -16.21
C GLU A 171 20.85 18.49 -15.94
N SER A 172 20.67 19.76 -15.57
CA SER A 172 21.79 20.67 -15.29
C SER A 172 22.36 20.54 -13.88
N ASN A 173 21.54 20.07 -12.92
CA ASN A 173 21.93 19.86 -11.54
C ASN A 173 21.28 18.58 -10.97
N PRO A 174 21.74 17.39 -11.38
CA PRO A 174 21.08 16.12 -11.07
C PRO A 174 21.23 15.69 -9.61
N ASN A 175 22.17 16.28 -8.86
CA ASN A 175 22.55 15.83 -7.52
C ASN A 175 22.25 16.89 -6.43
N ILE A 176 21.30 17.78 -6.68
CA ILE A 176 20.90 18.79 -5.69
C ILE A 176 20.11 18.16 -4.54
N ASP A 177 20.52 18.48 -3.31
CA ASP A 177 19.76 18.14 -2.10
C ASP A 177 18.52 19.04 -1.98
N VAL A 178 17.41 18.48 -1.52
CA VAL A 178 16.11 19.17 -1.49
C VAL A 178 15.68 19.44 -0.06
N HIS A 179 15.29 20.69 0.15
CA HIS A 179 14.78 21.18 1.42
C HIS A 179 13.27 21.41 1.28
N LEU A 180 12.48 20.58 1.93
CA LEU A 180 11.02 20.70 1.95
C LEU A 180 10.54 21.11 3.35
N PRO A 181 9.44 21.88 3.47
CA PRO A 181 8.88 22.26 4.76
C PRO A 181 8.53 21.03 5.61
N ASN A 182 8.91 21.08 6.89
CA ASN A 182 8.64 20.04 7.89
C ASN A 182 9.19 18.64 7.55
N MET A 183 10.23 18.59 6.71
CA MET A 183 10.94 17.36 6.35
C MET A 183 12.44 17.52 6.64
N PRO A 184 13.17 16.43 6.94
CA PRO A 184 14.62 16.45 6.92
C PRO A 184 15.13 16.82 5.52
N ILE A 185 16.37 17.31 5.43
CA ILE A 185 17.04 17.49 4.14
C ILE A 185 17.11 16.14 3.46
N LEU A 186 16.53 16.04 2.26
CA LEU A 186 16.60 14.84 1.44
C LEU A 186 17.75 15.00 0.47
N LYS A 187 18.69 14.05 0.50
CA LYS A 187 19.68 13.96 -0.57
C LYS A 187 18.98 13.63 -1.89
N TRP A 188 19.61 13.97 -3.02
CA TRP A 188 19.04 13.69 -4.34
C TRP A 188 18.60 12.22 -4.50
N ASP A 189 19.36 11.27 -3.94
CA ASP A 189 19.07 9.83 -3.98
C ASP A 189 18.18 9.31 -2.82
N GLU A 190 17.64 10.22 -2.01
CA GLU A 190 16.64 9.95 -0.96
C GLU A 190 15.25 10.52 -1.33
N LEU A 191 15.14 11.21 -2.47
CA LEU A 191 13.88 11.62 -3.08
C LEU A 191 13.18 10.44 -3.74
N PRO A 192 11.84 10.47 -3.89
CA PRO A 192 11.17 9.46 -4.68
C PRO A 192 11.81 9.40 -6.07
N SER A 193 12.31 8.24 -6.49
CA SER A 193 13.19 8.14 -7.66
C SER A 193 12.50 8.55 -8.96
N PHE A 194 11.16 8.62 -8.95
CA PHE A 194 10.33 9.14 -10.03
C PHE A 194 10.55 10.64 -10.32
N LEU A 195 11.08 11.39 -9.35
CA LEU A 195 11.39 12.81 -9.48
C LEU A 195 12.78 13.09 -10.06
N LEU A 196 13.59 12.04 -10.27
CA LEU A 196 14.96 12.16 -10.76
C LEU A 196 15.02 12.17 -12.29
N PRO A 197 15.97 12.90 -12.90
CA PRO A 197 16.23 12.84 -14.35
C PRO A 197 16.57 11.43 -14.83
N SER A 198 17.24 10.65 -13.99
CA SER A 198 17.63 9.26 -14.24
C SER A 198 16.50 8.23 -14.04
N ASN A 199 15.26 8.66 -13.81
CA ASN A 199 14.14 7.78 -13.53
C ASN A 199 13.94 6.72 -14.64
N PRO A 200 14.04 5.42 -14.33
CA PRO A 200 13.83 4.36 -15.33
C PRO A 200 12.35 4.13 -15.69
N PHE A 201 11.41 4.72 -14.94
CA PHE A 201 9.96 4.50 -15.08
C PHE A 201 9.16 5.82 -15.29
N PRO A 202 9.40 6.58 -16.39
CA PRO A 202 8.71 7.83 -16.68
C PRO A 202 7.19 7.67 -16.79
N ALA A 203 6.68 6.55 -17.31
CA ALA A 203 5.24 6.30 -17.43
C ALA A 203 4.54 6.25 -16.06
N LEU A 204 5.16 5.58 -15.07
CA LEU A 204 4.65 5.54 -13.70
C LEU A 204 4.77 6.90 -13.02
N ALA A 205 5.90 7.61 -13.20
CA ALA A 205 6.08 8.96 -12.68
C ALA A 205 5.02 9.94 -13.23
N ASN A 206 4.74 9.88 -14.54
CA ASN A 206 3.69 10.68 -15.16
C ASN A 206 2.32 10.35 -14.58
N ALA A 207 2.00 9.06 -14.42
CA ALA A 207 0.71 8.62 -13.89
C ALA A 207 0.47 9.05 -12.43
N ILE A 208 1.51 8.98 -11.56
CA ILE A 208 1.38 9.45 -10.18
C ILE A 208 1.32 10.98 -10.10
N LEU A 209 2.13 11.70 -10.89
CA LEU A 209 2.11 13.17 -10.95
C LEU A 209 0.81 13.72 -11.56
N ARG A 210 0.13 12.96 -12.43
CA ARG A 210 -1.20 13.31 -12.94
C ARG A 210 -2.24 13.40 -11.82
N GLN A 211 -2.11 12.66 -10.73
CA GLN A 211 -3.03 12.73 -9.58
C GLN A 211 -3.12 14.14 -8.99
N PHE A 212 -2.02 14.89 -9.03
CA PHE A 212 -1.94 16.23 -8.46
C PHE A 212 -2.72 17.28 -9.29
N ASN A 213 -3.08 16.98 -10.54
CA ASN A 213 -3.97 17.84 -11.34
C ASN A 213 -5.42 17.82 -10.82
N TYR A 214 -5.76 16.87 -9.94
CA TYR A 214 -7.12 16.63 -9.48
C TYR A 214 -7.37 17.03 -8.03
N LEU A 215 -6.39 17.64 -7.35
CA LEU A 215 -6.47 17.90 -5.91
C LEU A 215 -7.64 18.78 -5.46
N SER A 216 -8.25 19.54 -6.37
CA SER A 216 -9.43 20.35 -6.09
C SER A 216 -10.74 19.57 -6.06
N LYS A 217 -10.80 18.33 -6.58
CA LYS A 217 -12.04 17.53 -6.67
C LYS A 217 -12.35 16.73 -5.41
N PRO A 218 -11.37 16.02 -4.79
CA PRO A 218 -11.66 15.19 -3.62
C PRO A 218 -12.07 16.04 -2.42
N ILE A 219 -13.16 15.64 -1.75
CA ILE A 219 -13.54 16.21 -0.45
C ILE A 219 -12.57 15.80 0.66
N ARG A 220 -11.84 14.69 0.46
CA ARG A 220 -10.79 14.19 1.35
C ARG A 220 -9.66 13.52 0.57
N ILE A 221 -8.44 13.68 1.07
CA ILE A 221 -7.26 12.93 0.66
C ILE A 221 -6.79 12.14 1.89
N PHE A 222 -7.06 10.85 1.89
CA PHE A 222 -6.58 9.94 2.92
C PHE A 222 -5.12 9.59 2.67
N ILE A 223 -4.28 9.72 3.69
CA ILE A 223 -2.91 9.23 3.66
C ILE A 223 -2.87 7.92 4.44
N GLU A 224 -2.30 6.86 3.85
CA GLU A 224 -2.06 5.59 4.52
C GLU A 224 -0.91 5.71 5.53
N SER A 225 -1.10 6.52 6.55
CA SER A 225 -0.16 6.80 7.65
C SER A 225 -0.96 7.13 8.90
N PHE A 226 -0.33 7.60 9.98
CA PHE A 226 -1.01 8.09 11.18
C PHE A 226 -0.34 9.34 11.72
N ASP A 227 -1.13 10.21 12.35
CA ASP A 227 -0.67 11.53 12.82
C ASP A 227 0.63 11.42 13.64
N GLU A 228 0.73 10.48 14.58
CA GLU A 228 1.89 10.35 15.46
C GLU A 228 3.19 9.96 14.74
N LEU A 229 3.12 9.48 13.49
CA LEU A 229 4.26 9.08 12.65
C LEU A 229 4.80 10.24 11.82
N GLU A 230 3.90 11.03 11.20
CA GLU A 230 4.24 12.06 10.22
C GLU A 230 3.61 13.44 10.54
N LYS A 231 3.33 13.71 11.83
CA LYS A 231 2.51 14.85 12.30
C LYS A 231 2.84 16.18 11.62
N ASP A 232 4.10 16.60 11.66
CA ASP A 232 4.48 17.93 11.20
C ASP A 232 4.28 18.10 9.69
N ILE A 233 4.44 17.02 8.92
CA ILE A 233 4.19 17.00 7.48
C ILE A 233 2.68 17.01 7.21
N VAL A 234 1.92 16.19 7.94
CA VAL A 234 0.46 16.08 7.82
C VAL A 234 -0.20 17.42 8.15
N ASP A 235 0.15 18.04 9.28
CA ASP A 235 -0.39 19.32 9.71
C ASP A 235 -0.11 20.40 8.64
N TYR A 236 1.13 20.50 8.17
CA TYR A 236 1.51 21.45 7.12
C TYR A 236 0.76 21.23 5.81
N MET A 237 0.67 19.99 5.33
CA MET A 237 -0.03 19.72 4.07
C MET A 237 -1.55 19.92 4.22
N SER A 238 -2.10 19.78 5.43
CA SER A 238 -3.52 19.99 5.73
C SER A 238 -3.94 21.47 5.70
N ASP A 239 -3.00 22.41 5.77
CA ASP A 239 -3.27 23.84 5.61
C ASP A 239 -3.71 24.19 4.17
N PHE A 240 -3.38 23.35 3.19
CA PHE A 240 -3.64 23.60 1.77
C PHE A 240 -4.62 22.59 1.15
N LEU A 241 -4.74 21.40 1.73
CA LEU A 241 -5.47 20.27 1.16
C LEU A 241 -6.30 19.56 2.24
N PRO A 242 -7.41 18.89 1.89
CA PRO A 242 -8.26 18.19 2.86
C PRO A 242 -7.65 16.83 3.26
N ILE A 243 -6.43 16.85 3.76
CA ILE A 243 -5.66 15.66 4.13
C ILE A 243 -6.09 15.14 5.50
N LYS A 244 -6.21 13.81 5.59
CA LYS A 244 -6.42 13.08 6.84
C LYS A 244 -5.66 11.76 6.83
N THR A 245 -5.02 11.40 7.93
CA THR A 245 -4.41 10.07 8.05
C THR A 245 -5.46 9.03 8.47
N VAL A 246 -5.38 7.81 7.94
CA VAL A 246 -6.33 6.72 8.25
C VAL A 246 -5.66 5.39 8.57
N GLY A 247 -4.33 5.33 8.50
CA GLY A 247 -3.55 4.14 8.71
C GLY A 247 -3.15 3.89 10.17
N PRO A 248 -2.39 2.83 10.43
CA PRO A 248 -2.15 1.73 9.49
C PRO A 248 -3.43 0.90 9.27
N LEU A 249 -3.88 0.78 8.03
CA LEU A 249 -5.16 0.13 7.69
C LEU A 249 -5.14 -1.38 7.88
N LEU A 250 -3.96 -2.00 8.05
CA LEU A 250 -3.81 -3.43 8.28
C LEU A 250 -4.25 -3.91 9.68
N VAL A 251 -4.44 -3.00 10.63
CA VAL A 251 -4.84 -3.37 11.99
C VAL A 251 -6.34 -3.63 12.01
N GLU A 252 -6.71 -4.91 12.04
CA GLU A 252 -8.08 -5.37 12.11
C GLU A 252 -8.65 -5.28 13.54
N ASP A 253 -9.96 -5.10 13.64
CA ASP A 253 -10.65 -5.20 14.93
C ASP A 253 -10.77 -6.68 15.31
N PRO A 254 -10.19 -7.13 16.45
CA PRO A 254 -10.26 -8.53 16.88
C PRO A 254 -11.69 -9.03 17.13
N LYS A 255 -12.69 -8.13 17.21
CA LYS A 255 -14.11 -8.49 17.34
C LYS A 255 -14.75 -8.90 16.02
N ILE A 256 -14.10 -8.64 14.87
CA ILE A 256 -14.64 -8.97 13.55
C ILE A 256 -14.12 -10.35 13.14
N GLU A 257 -15.01 -11.33 13.09
CA GLU A 257 -14.67 -12.72 12.74
C GLU A 257 -14.58 -12.96 11.22
N GLN A 258 -15.12 -12.04 10.39
CA GLN A 258 -15.18 -12.23 8.94
C GLN A 258 -13.82 -11.99 8.27
N ASP A 259 -13.32 -13.02 7.61
CA ASP A 259 -12.06 -12.98 6.86
C ASP A 259 -12.31 -12.57 5.40
N VAL A 260 -12.37 -11.26 5.14
CA VAL A 260 -12.53 -10.71 3.77
C VAL A 260 -11.14 -10.41 3.20
N ARG A 261 -10.73 -11.00 2.07
CA ARG A 261 -9.39 -10.79 1.49
C ARG A 261 -9.41 -10.48 0.01
N ALA A 262 -8.32 -9.88 -0.47
CA ALA A 262 -8.07 -9.59 -1.89
C ALA A 262 -6.66 -10.00 -2.33
N ASP A 263 -6.13 -11.09 -1.74
CA ASP A 263 -4.88 -11.67 -2.22
C ASP A 263 -5.06 -12.12 -3.69
N LEU A 264 -4.07 -11.86 -4.55
CA LEU A 264 -4.12 -12.33 -5.94
C LEU A 264 -3.48 -13.71 -6.12
N VAL A 265 -2.83 -14.25 -5.08
CA VAL A 265 -2.13 -15.54 -5.09
C VAL A 265 -2.41 -16.30 -3.80
N LYS A 266 -2.71 -17.59 -3.91
CA LYS A 266 -2.94 -18.48 -2.76
C LYS A 266 -1.65 -18.68 -1.97
N ALA A 267 -1.73 -18.59 -0.64
CA ALA A 267 -0.58 -18.77 0.24
C ALA A 267 -0.23 -20.24 0.51
N ASP A 268 1.05 -20.50 0.79
CA ASP A 268 1.57 -21.79 1.22
C ASP A 268 1.41 -21.96 2.75
N SER A 269 0.59 -22.92 3.16
CA SER A 269 0.30 -23.22 4.56
C SER A 269 1.48 -23.88 5.30
N SER A 270 2.49 -24.40 4.60
CA SER A 270 3.67 -25.03 5.20
C SER A 270 4.61 -24.04 5.88
N ILE A 271 4.46 -22.73 5.62
CA ILE A 271 5.29 -21.67 6.16
C ILE A 271 5.12 -21.55 7.67
N THR A 272 3.88 -21.57 8.16
CA THR A 272 3.57 -21.41 9.58
C THR A 272 4.18 -22.53 10.42
N GLN A 273 4.08 -23.78 9.95
CA GLN A 273 4.70 -24.91 10.65
C GLN A 273 6.22 -24.80 10.71
N TRP A 274 6.86 -24.33 9.62
CA TRP A 274 8.30 -24.12 9.60
C TRP A 274 8.72 -23.00 10.57
N LEU A 275 8.01 -21.87 10.59
CA LEU A 275 8.27 -20.77 11.52
C LEU A 275 8.12 -21.20 12.99
N ASN A 276 7.08 -21.98 13.32
CA ASN A 276 6.86 -22.54 14.66
C ASN A 276 8.01 -23.45 15.14
N SER A 277 8.77 -24.04 14.22
CA SER A 277 9.94 -24.87 14.57
C SER A 277 11.18 -24.06 14.94
N LYS A 278 11.18 -22.75 14.70
CA LYS A 278 12.34 -21.88 14.92
C LYS A 278 12.24 -21.11 16.24
N PRO A 279 13.35 -20.86 16.95
CA PRO A 279 13.36 -20.06 18.18
C PRO A 279 12.77 -18.66 17.99
N PRO A 280 12.22 -18.04 19.06
CA PRO A 280 11.80 -16.64 19.04
C PRO A 280 12.90 -15.70 18.54
N SER A 281 12.53 -14.69 17.75
CA SER A 281 13.45 -13.70 17.18
C SER A 281 14.73 -14.28 16.55
N SER A 282 14.59 -15.33 15.73
CA SER A 282 15.74 -16.02 15.09
C SER A 282 15.67 -16.15 13.56
N VAL A 283 14.56 -15.71 12.94
CA VAL A 283 14.32 -15.84 11.50
C VAL A 283 14.43 -14.48 10.81
N VAL A 284 15.16 -14.43 9.70
CA VAL A 284 15.14 -13.30 8.76
C VAL A 284 14.07 -13.56 7.70
N TYR A 285 13.14 -12.64 7.55
CA TYR A 285 12.23 -12.65 6.40
C TYR A 285 12.86 -11.87 5.25
N ILE A 286 12.80 -12.40 4.02
CA ILE A 286 13.33 -11.76 2.81
C ILE A 286 12.23 -11.73 1.75
N SER A 287 11.82 -10.52 1.35
CA SER A 287 10.78 -10.30 0.35
C SER A 287 10.90 -8.88 -0.20
N PHE A 288 10.81 -8.76 -1.52
CA PHE A 288 10.91 -7.47 -2.22
C PHE A 288 9.55 -7.01 -2.76
N GLY A 289 8.44 -7.44 -2.13
CA GLY A 289 7.11 -7.03 -2.56
C GLY A 289 6.63 -7.73 -3.84
N SER A 290 5.62 -7.18 -4.52
CA SER A 290 4.94 -7.86 -5.63
C SER A 290 5.50 -7.55 -7.03
N ILE A 291 6.35 -6.52 -7.15
CA ILE A 291 6.80 -6.00 -8.45
C ILE A 291 8.33 -6.09 -8.61
N VAL A 292 9.09 -5.83 -7.54
CA VAL A 292 10.56 -5.79 -7.61
C VAL A 292 11.13 -7.19 -7.78
N VAL A 293 12.04 -7.32 -8.74
CA VAL A 293 12.91 -8.49 -8.92
C VAL A 293 14.35 -7.97 -9.04
N PRO A 294 15.24 -8.25 -8.07
CA PRO A 294 16.65 -7.90 -8.18
C PRO A 294 17.34 -8.60 -9.36
N SER A 295 18.49 -8.11 -9.81
CA SER A 295 19.29 -8.80 -10.84
C SER A 295 19.76 -10.17 -10.35
N GLN A 296 20.08 -11.08 -11.28
CA GLN A 296 20.62 -12.41 -10.93
C GLN A 296 21.88 -12.30 -10.06
N GLU A 297 22.79 -11.39 -10.42
CA GLU A 297 24.01 -11.15 -9.64
C GLU A 297 23.71 -10.70 -8.21
N GLN A 298 22.71 -9.83 -8.04
CA GLN A 298 22.30 -9.38 -6.70
C GLN A 298 21.60 -10.50 -5.91
N VAL A 299 20.82 -11.37 -6.57
CA VAL A 299 20.22 -12.56 -5.95
C VAL A 299 21.33 -13.50 -5.45
N ASP A 300 22.38 -13.70 -6.23
CA ASP A 300 23.51 -14.54 -5.82
C ASP A 300 24.21 -13.96 -4.59
N GLU A 301 24.49 -12.65 -4.56
CA GLU A 301 25.11 -12.00 -3.39
C GLU A 301 24.22 -12.04 -2.15
N ILE A 302 22.90 -11.86 -2.29
CA ILE A 302 21.95 -12.01 -1.17
C ILE A 302 21.95 -13.45 -0.66
N ALA A 303 21.91 -14.43 -1.56
CA ALA A 303 21.93 -15.85 -1.22
C ALA A 303 23.19 -16.24 -0.43
N TYR A 304 24.37 -15.84 -0.91
CA TYR A 304 25.61 -16.10 -0.19
C TYR A 304 25.71 -15.31 1.12
N GLY A 305 25.22 -14.06 1.15
CA GLY A 305 25.23 -13.24 2.36
C GLY A 305 24.38 -13.83 3.49
N ILE A 306 23.15 -14.26 3.21
CA ILE A 306 22.30 -14.93 4.21
C ILE A 306 22.87 -16.29 4.61
N LEU A 307 23.43 -17.07 3.67
CA LEU A 307 24.08 -18.33 3.98
C LEU A 307 25.27 -18.16 4.92
N ASN A 308 26.15 -17.20 4.65
CA ASN A 308 27.33 -16.90 5.47
C ASN A 308 26.95 -16.39 6.87
N SER A 309 25.82 -15.67 6.99
CA SER A 309 25.32 -15.19 8.27
C SER A 309 25.01 -16.34 9.26
N GLY A 310 24.66 -17.51 8.74
CA GLY A 310 24.26 -18.69 9.51
C GLY A 310 22.88 -18.59 10.16
N LEU A 311 22.12 -17.52 9.88
CA LEU A 311 20.79 -17.24 10.41
C LEU A 311 19.72 -18.15 9.78
N ASN A 312 18.60 -18.35 10.49
CA ASN A 312 17.42 -18.96 9.85
C ASN A 312 16.77 -17.92 8.94
N PHE A 313 16.23 -18.34 7.80
CA PHE A 313 15.57 -17.40 6.88
C PHE A 313 14.39 -17.99 6.13
N LEU A 314 13.40 -17.14 5.87
CA LEU A 314 12.31 -17.38 4.94
C LEU A 314 12.46 -16.40 3.78
N TRP A 315 12.67 -16.90 2.56
CA TRP A 315 12.81 -16.06 1.37
C TRP A 315 11.67 -16.31 0.38
N ILE A 316 10.97 -15.24 0.03
CA ILE A 316 9.98 -15.22 -1.04
C ILE A 316 10.68 -14.95 -2.38
N MET A 317 10.72 -15.96 -3.25
CA MET A 317 11.24 -15.87 -4.60
C MET A 317 10.12 -16.15 -5.59
N LYS A 318 9.56 -15.08 -6.16
CA LYS A 318 8.42 -15.17 -7.08
C LYS A 318 8.91 -15.52 -8.49
N PRO A 319 8.26 -16.46 -9.19
CA PRO A 319 8.43 -16.56 -10.62
C PRO A 319 7.90 -15.28 -11.28
N PRO A 320 8.49 -14.84 -12.39
CA PRO A 320 7.92 -13.73 -13.15
C PRO A 320 6.49 -14.06 -13.60
N ARG A 321 5.61 -13.06 -13.65
CA ARG A 321 4.25 -13.25 -14.19
C ARG A 321 4.33 -13.80 -15.62
N LYS A 322 3.32 -14.56 -16.05
CA LYS A 322 3.21 -15.00 -17.45
C LYS A 322 3.31 -13.77 -18.37
N ASN A 323 4.16 -13.83 -19.39
CA ASN A 323 4.47 -12.73 -20.33
C ASN A 323 5.24 -11.54 -19.74
N SER A 324 5.82 -11.66 -18.54
CA SER A 324 6.72 -10.66 -17.97
C SER A 324 8.00 -10.49 -18.79
N SER A 325 8.47 -9.24 -18.90
CA SER A 325 9.80 -8.90 -19.42
C SER A 325 10.91 -9.06 -18.38
N PHE A 326 10.58 -9.17 -17.08
CA PHE A 326 11.58 -9.41 -16.04
C PHE A 326 12.19 -10.80 -16.18
N PRO A 327 13.53 -10.93 -16.08
CA PRO A 327 14.20 -12.21 -16.15
C PRO A 327 13.77 -13.10 -14.98
N THR A 328 13.62 -14.39 -15.24
CA THR A 328 13.53 -15.39 -14.17
C THR A 328 14.88 -15.43 -13.46
N VAL A 329 14.88 -15.19 -12.16
CA VAL A 329 16.06 -15.39 -11.31
C VAL A 329 16.03 -16.77 -10.67
N VAL A 330 17.21 -17.36 -10.51
CA VAL A 330 17.38 -18.69 -9.91
C VAL A 330 18.37 -18.61 -8.74
N LEU A 331 18.30 -19.58 -7.83
CA LEU A 331 19.30 -19.70 -6.77
C LEU A 331 20.59 -20.33 -7.32
N PRO A 332 21.74 -20.05 -6.70
CA PRO A 332 23.00 -20.70 -7.06
C PRO A 332 22.90 -22.24 -7.03
N GLN A 333 23.68 -22.91 -7.88
CA GLN A 333 23.67 -24.37 -7.96
C GLN A 333 24.02 -25.01 -6.60
N GLY A 334 23.19 -25.97 -6.18
CA GLY A 334 23.34 -26.67 -4.89
C GLY A 334 23.02 -25.80 -3.66
N TYR A 335 22.43 -24.61 -3.83
CA TYR A 335 22.11 -23.72 -2.72
C TYR A 335 21.08 -24.32 -1.75
N LEU A 336 20.03 -24.95 -2.28
CA LEU A 336 18.99 -25.58 -1.46
C LEU A 336 19.54 -26.72 -0.58
N ASP A 337 20.52 -27.48 -1.08
CA ASP A 337 21.20 -28.51 -0.30
C ASP A 337 22.07 -27.91 0.82
N LYS A 338 22.74 -26.78 0.54
CA LYS A 338 23.61 -26.08 1.50
C LYS A 338 22.84 -25.44 2.65
N ILE A 339 21.64 -24.91 2.39
CA ILE A 339 20.86 -24.20 3.42
C ILE A 339 20.16 -25.17 4.39
N GLY A 340 19.93 -26.42 3.97
CA GLY A 340 19.30 -27.45 4.79
C GLY A 340 17.99 -26.99 5.44
N ASP A 341 17.84 -27.23 6.73
CA ASP A 341 16.65 -26.87 7.51
C ASP A 341 16.63 -25.41 7.99
N LYS A 342 17.72 -24.66 7.80
CA LYS A 342 17.85 -23.26 8.22
C LYS A 342 17.13 -22.29 7.28
N GLY A 343 16.97 -22.65 6.02
CA GLY A 343 16.33 -21.81 5.02
C GLY A 343 15.05 -22.44 4.48
N LYS A 344 14.02 -21.61 4.25
CA LYS A 344 12.84 -21.99 3.48
C LYS A 344 12.65 -20.99 2.34
N VAL A 345 12.60 -21.48 1.11
CA VAL A 345 12.33 -20.67 -0.08
C VAL A 345 10.99 -21.07 -0.66
N VAL A 346 10.12 -20.08 -0.88
CA VAL A 346 8.75 -20.28 -1.39
C VAL A 346 8.39 -19.15 -2.36
N GLU A 347 7.36 -19.36 -3.18
CA GLU A 347 6.93 -18.35 -4.16
C GLU A 347 6.05 -17.26 -3.55
N TRP A 348 5.23 -17.60 -2.55
CA TRP A 348 4.29 -16.67 -1.93
C TRP A 348 3.98 -17.04 -0.48
N CYS A 349 3.65 -16.03 0.34
CA CYS A 349 3.24 -16.19 1.73
C CYS A 349 2.20 -15.13 2.12
N LEU A 350 1.42 -15.39 3.18
CA LEU A 350 0.67 -14.35 3.88
C LEU A 350 1.66 -13.51 4.70
N GLN A 351 2.18 -12.43 4.09
CA GLN A 351 3.23 -11.60 4.67
C GLN A 351 2.84 -11.08 6.07
N GLU A 352 1.59 -10.67 6.26
CA GLU A 352 1.07 -10.25 7.56
C GLU A 352 1.28 -11.29 8.67
N GLN A 353 1.02 -12.58 8.36
CA GLN A 353 1.22 -13.67 9.33
C GLN A 353 2.69 -13.91 9.65
N VAL A 354 3.58 -13.77 8.65
CA VAL A 354 5.02 -13.88 8.86
C VAL A 354 5.52 -12.73 9.74
N LEU A 355 5.07 -11.50 9.47
CA LEU A 355 5.48 -10.30 10.20
C LEU A 355 4.97 -10.29 11.65
N ALA A 356 3.82 -10.90 11.91
CA ALA A 356 3.28 -11.08 13.26
C ALA A 356 3.93 -12.26 14.03
N HIS A 357 4.73 -13.11 13.37
CA HIS A 357 5.20 -14.35 13.96
C HIS A 357 6.31 -14.13 15.02
N PRO A 358 6.23 -14.74 16.23
CA PRO A 358 7.23 -14.53 17.29
C PRO A 358 8.67 -14.91 16.92
N SER A 359 8.85 -15.88 16.03
CA SER A 359 10.17 -16.31 15.55
C SER A 359 10.86 -15.30 14.64
N LEU A 360 10.16 -14.28 14.14
CA LEU A 360 10.75 -13.27 13.28
C LEU A 360 11.71 -12.36 14.05
N ALA A 361 12.92 -12.20 13.52
CA ALA A 361 13.96 -11.32 14.05
C ALA A 361 13.96 -9.97 13.33
N CYS A 362 13.98 -10.00 11.98
CA CYS A 362 13.99 -8.81 11.14
C CYS A 362 13.47 -9.11 9.74
N PHE A 363 13.20 -8.05 8.97
CA PHE A 363 12.76 -8.13 7.57
C PHE A 363 13.76 -7.42 6.64
N LEU A 364 14.39 -8.15 5.73
CA LEU A 364 15.08 -7.60 4.57
C LEU A 364 14.03 -7.25 3.48
N THR A 365 13.78 -5.95 3.31
CA THR A 365 12.65 -5.43 2.54
C THR A 365 13.06 -4.36 1.53
N HIS A 366 12.34 -4.32 0.42
CA HIS A 366 12.37 -3.21 -0.54
C HIS A 366 11.81 -1.89 -0.02
N CYS A 367 11.27 -1.83 1.20
CA CYS A 367 10.74 -0.60 1.82
C CYS A 367 9.52 0.04 1.11
N GLY A 368 8.79 -0.69 0.27
CA GLY A 368 7.53 -0.18 -0.27
C GLY A 368 6.52 0.11 0.85
N TRP A 369 5.79 1.22 0.76
CA TRP A 369 5.05 1.77 1.90
C TRP A 369 4.06 0.81 2.59
N ASN A 370 3.39 -0.06 1.83
CA ASN A 370 2.53 -1.10 2.42
C ASN A 370 3.30 -2.05 3.36
N SER A 371 4.47 -2.54 2.93
CA SER A 371 5.36 -3.34 3.77
C SER A 371 5.92 -2.54 4.93
N SER A 372 6.20 -1.25 4.71
CA SER A 372 6.67 -0.33 5.74
C SER A 372 5.63 -0.14 6.85
N MET A 373 4.34 0.01 6.51
CA MET A 373 3.25 0.03 7.48
C MET A 373 3.12 -1.30 8.23
N GLU A 374 3.26 -2.44 7.55
CA GLU A 374 3.19 -3.75 8.20
C GLU A 374 4.32 -3.97 9.20
N VAL A 375 5.56 -3.54 8.91
CA VAL A 375 6.68 -3.64 9.88
C VAL A 375 6.49 -2.70 11.05
N ILE A 376 5.98 -1.49 10.81
CA ILE A 376 5.70 -0.50 11.86
C ILE A 376 4.61 -1.04 12.80
N ALA A 377 3.50 -1.54 12.25
CA ALA A 377 2.39 -2.11 13.02
C ALA A 377 2.78 -3.41 13.75
N ASN A 378 3.75 -4.18 13.26
CA ASN A 378 4.22 -5.39 13.92
C ASN A 378 5.43 -5.19 14.85
N GLY A 379 6.09 -4.03 14.79
CA GLY A 379 7.27 -3.70 15.59
C GLY A 379 8.50 -4.51 15.17
N VAL A 380 8.69 -4.67 13.87
CA VAL A 380 9.74 -5.51 13.28
C VAL A 380 10.89 -4.64 12.78
N PRO A 381 12.13 -4.85 13.24
CA PRO A 381 13.30 -4.20 12.68
C PRO A 381 13.58 -4.60 11.23
N ILE A 382 14.23 -3.73 10.46
CA ILE A 382 14.45 -3.97 9.02
C ILE A 382 15.92 -3.88 8.59
N VAL A 383 16.22 -4.59 7.50
CA VAL A 383 17.33 -4.26 6.61
C VAL A 383 16.71 -3.66 5.35
N ALA A 384 16.97 -2.38 5.11
CA ALA A 384 16.36 -1.61 4.04
C ALA A 384 17.14 -1.79 2.72
N PHE A 385 16.52 -2.41 1.73
CA PHE A 385 17.06 -2.60 0.39
C PHE A 385 16.14 -1.98 -0.67
N PRO A 386 15.92 -0.65 -0.62
CA PRO A 386 15.02 0.02 -1.55
C PRO A 386 15.49 -0.14 -2.99
N GLN A 387 14.55 -0.08 -3.93
CA GLN A 387 14.87 -0.09 -5.37
C GLN A 387 14.50 1.22 -6.04
N TRP A 388 13.22 1.59 -6.09
CA TRP A 388 12.74 2.73 -6.87
C TRP A 388 11.40 3.25 -6.35
N GLY A 389 10.94 4.38 -6.89
CA GLY A 389 9.73 5.06 -6.46
C GLY A 389 9.94 5.71 -5.09
N ASP A 390 8.91 5.63 -4.25
CA ASP A 390 8.91 6.09 -2.85
C ASP A 390 9.81 5.27 -1.93
N GLN A 391 10.21 4.05 -2.32
CA GLN A 391 10.99 3.12 -1.48
C GLN A 391 12.27 3.73 -0.91
N VAL A 392 12.97 4.56 -1.68
CA VAL A 392 14.22 5.20 -1.26
C VAL A 392 13.96 6.28 -0.18
N THR A 393 12.87 7.03 -0.31
CA THR A 393 12.42 7.98 0.71
C THR A 393 11.93 7.25 1.95
N ASP A 394 11.14 6.18 1.78
CA ASP A 394 10.66 5.38 2.89
C ASP A 394 11.83 4.75 3.66
N ALA A 395 12.87 4.25 2.96
CA ALA A 395 14.10 3.76 3.58
C ALA A 395 14.85 4.86 4.36
N LYS A 396 14.81 6.12 3.92
CA LYS A 396 15.33 7.27 4.67
C LYS A 396 14.59 7.46 5.99
N TYR A 397 13.26 7.44 5.97
CA TYR A 397 12.46 7.60 7.18
C TYR A 397 12.59 6.40 8.12
N LEU A 398 12.49 5.17 7.62
CA LEU A 398 12.57 3.95 8.45
C LEU A 398 13.92 3.83 9.19
N VAL A 399 15.02 4.18 8.52
CA VAL A 399 16.37 4.03 9.08
C VAL A 399 16.79 5.23 9.91
N ASP A 400 16.64 6.46 9.42
CA ASP A 400 17.23 7.64 10.07
C ASP A 400 16.24 8.35 11.02
N GLU A 401 14.98 8.47 10.63
CA GLU A 401 13.97 9.20 11.41
C GLU A 401 13.31 8.29 12.46
N PHE A 402 12.86 7.11 12.02
CA PHE A 402 12.17 6.13 12.88
C PHE A 402 13.13 5.21 13.62
N LYS A 403 14.37 5.07 13.12
CA LYS A 403 15.47 4.31 13.74
C LYS A 403 15.13 2.85 14.02
N ILE A 404 14.49 2.19 13.05
CA ILE A 404 14.06 0.78 13.17
C ILE A 404 14.87 -0.19 12.30
N GLY A 405 16.00 0.24 11.72
CA GLY A 405 16.77 -0.65 10.85
C GLY A 405 18.08 -0.06 10.37
N VAL A 406 18.70 -0.77 9.42
CA VAL A 406 19.92 -0.34 8.72
C VAL A 406 19.69 -0.29 7.22
N ARG A 407 20.43 0.56 6.52
CA ARG A 407 20.36 0.69 5.06
C ARG A 407 21.39 -0.20 4.38
N LEU A 408 20.93 -1.05 3.45
CA LEU A 408 21.77 -1.93 2.64
C LEU A 408 22.15 -1.29 1.28
N SER A 409 21.26 -0.49 0.69
CA SER A 409 21.49 0.22 -0.58
C SER A 409 20.75 1.56 -0.62
N ARG A 410 21.07 2.39 -1.62
CA ARG A 410 20.40 3.68 -1.90
C ARG A 410 19.53 3.63 -3.17
N GLY A 411 19.01 2.45 -3.52
CA GLY A 411 18.15 2.29 -4.69
C GLY A 411 18.89 1.94 -5.98
N VAL A 412 18.12 1.74 -7.07
CA VAL A 412 18.66 1.34 -8.38
C VAL A 412 19.57 2.40 -9.01
N THR A 413 19.43 3.66 -8.59
CA THR A 413 20.28 4.77 -9.03
C THR A 413 21.71 4.69 -8.51
N GLU A 414 21.97 3.89 -7.45
CA GLU A 414 23.33 3.60 -6.99
C GLU A 414 24.13 2.80 -8.03
N ASN A 415 23.45 2.07 -8.93
CA ASN A 415 24.03 1.26 -10.00
C ASN A 415 25.21 0.39 -9.53
N ARG A 416 25.05 -0.25 -8.37
CA ARG A 416 26.05 -1.10 -7.72
C ARG A 416 25.41 -2.39 -7.23
N VAL A 417 26.11 -3.51 -7.43
CA VAL A 417 25.76 -4.78 -6.78
C VAL A 417 26.31 -4.76 -5.36
N ILE A 418 25.45 -5.05 -4.40
CA ILE A 418 25.82 -5.09 -2.99
C ILE A 418 26.51 -6.43 -2.68
N PRO A 419 27.79 -6.45 -2.26
CA PRO A 419 28.52 -7.67 -1.97
C PRO A 419 27.91 -8.48 -0.81
N ARG A 420 28.04 -9.80 -0.85
CA ARG A 420 27.54 -10.75 0.16
C ARG A 420 28.02 -10.45 1.58
N ASP A 421 29.22 -9.91 1.72
CA ASP A 421 29.82 -9.51 2.99
C ASP A 421 29.16 -8.25 3.56
N GLU A 422 28.69 -7.33 2.72
CA GLU A 422 27.85 -6.20 3.14
C GLU A 422 26.44 -6.66 3.52
N VAL A 423 25.87 -7.63 2.79
CA VAL A 423 24.59 -8.28 3.12
C VAL A 423 24.68 -8.98 4.48
N GLU A 424 25.68 -9.84 4.67
CA GLU A 424 25.91 -10.56 5.92
C GLU A 424 26.04 -9.59 7.10
N ARG A 425 26.90 -8.58 6.96
CA ARG A 425 27.11 -7.57 8.00
C ARG A 425 25.81 -6.86 8.37
N SER A 426 25.03 -6.42 7.39
CA SER A 426 23.77 -5.70 7.62
C SER A 426 22.74 -6.58 8.35
N LEU A 427 22.67 -7.87 7.99
CA LEU A 427 21.82 -8.84 8.69
C LEU A 427 22.27 -9.03 10.14
N ARG A 428 23.57 -9.14 10.39
CA ARG A 428 24.13 -9.25 11.75
C ARG A 428 23.91 -7.98 12.55
N ASP A 429 24.01 -6.79 11.96
CA ASP A 429 23.80 -5.52 12.64
C ASP A 429 22.38 -5.39 13.22
N VAL A 430 21.38 -5.96 12.54
CA VAL A 430 19.96 -5.92 12.96
C VAL A 430 19.57 -7.12 13.85
N THR A 431 20.32 -8.21 13.82
CA THR A 431 19.98 -9.43 14.59
C THR A 431 20.84 -9.65 15.84
N SER A 432 22.13 -9.29 15.81
CA SER A 432 23.07 -9.48 16.91
C SER A 432 24.06 -8.32 17.12
N GLY A 433 23.88 -7.20 16.42
CA GLY A 433 24.74 -6.02 16.52
C GLY A 433 24.52 -5.18 17.79
N PRO A 434 25.37 -4.19 18.04
CA PRO A 434 25.32 -3.37 19.26
C PRO A 434 24.06 -2.49 19.36
N LYS A 435 23.41 -2.17 18.22
CA LYS A 435 22.22 -1.30 18.17
C LYS A 435 20.89 -2.06 18.11
N VAL A 436 20.91 -3.40 18.19
CA VAL A 436 19.70 -4.23 18.07
C VAL A 436 18.64 -3.89 19.11
N ALA A 437 19.05 -3.67 20.36
CA ALA A 437 18.12 -3.32 21.44
C ALA A 437 17.45 -1.95 21.19
N GLU A 438 18.20 -0.97 20.68
CA GLU A 438 17.68 0.35 20.32
C GLU A 438 16.66 0.25 19.16
N MET A 439 17.05 -0.43 18.07
CA MET A 439 16.17 -0.60 16.89
C MET A 439 14.88 -1.34 17.25
N LYS A 440 14.97 -2.41 18.06
CA LYS A 440 13.80 -3.16 18.53
C LYS A 440 12.94 -2.31 19.48
N GLY A 441 13.54 -1.52 20.36
CA GLY A 441 12.83 -0.57 21.22
C GLY A 441 12.05 0.47 20.42
N ASN A 442 12.66 1.05 19.39
CA ASN A 442 12.00 2.00 18.49
C ASN A 442 10.87 1.34 17.69
N ALA A 443 11.09 0.13 17.16
CA ALA A 443 10.07 -0.61 16.42
C ALA A 443 8.84 -0.91 17.31
N LEU A 444 9.06 -1.34 18.56
CA LEU A 444 7.97 -1.57 19.52
C LEU A 444 7.26 -0.28 19.94
N LYS A 445 7.98 0.84 20.06
CA LYS A 445 7.38 2.16 20.29
C LYS A 445 6.43 2.54 19.15
N TRP A 446 6.86 2.36 17.90
CA TRP A 446 6.02 2.67 16.73
C TRP A 446 4.84 1.72 16.60
N LYS A 447 5.02 0.42 16.88
CA LYS A 447 3.93 -0.54 17.00
C LYS A 447 2.84 -0.08 17.97
N LYS A 448 3.25 0.38 19.15
CA LYS A 448 2.31 0.87 20.17
C LYS A 448 1.52 2.08 19.65
N LYS A 449 2.20 3.08 19.09
CA LYS A 449 1.53 4.27 18.52
C LYS A 449 0.59 3.93 17.36
N ALA A 450 1.02 3.03 16.48
CA ALA A 450 0.20 2.52 15.38
C ALA A 450 -1.11 1.89 15.90
N ALA A 451 -1.03 1.06 16.94
CA ALA A 451 -2.22 0.47 17.57
C ALA A 451 -3.12 1.51 18.25
N GLU A 452 -2.53 2.52 18.91
CA GLU A 452 -3.26 3.63 19.55
C GLU A 452 -3.99 4.50 18.52
N ALA A 453 -3.38 4.79 17.37
CA ALA A 453 -3.98 5.60 16.31
C ALA A 453 -5.27 5.02 15.73
N VAL A 454 -5.34 3.69 15.61
CA VAL A 454 -6.50 2.99 15.03
C VAL A 454 -7.49 2.45 16.07
N ALA A 455 -7.16 2.51 17.35
CA ALA A 455 -8.06 2.13 18.43
C ALA A 455 -9.27 3.08 18.48
N GLU A 456 -10.34 2.67 19.16
CA GLU A 456 -11.51 3.53 19.36
C GLU A 456 -11.09 4.87 19.98
N GLY A 457 -11.39 5.97 19.29
CA GLY A 457 -10.99 7.31 19.71
C GLY A 457 -9.52 7.67 19.42
N GLY A 458 -8.76 6.83 18.70
CA GLY A 458 -7.45 7.18 18.15
C GLY A 458 -7.54 8.16 16.97
N SER A 459 -6.41 8.75 16.56
CA SER A 459 -6.32 9.76 15.50
C SER A 459 -6.93 9.27 14.17
N SER A 460 -6.49 8.12 13.67
CA SER A 460 -7.01 7.52 12.43
C SER A 460 -8.47 7.08 12.54
N ASP A 461 -8.88 6.56 13.71
CA ASP A 461 -10.28 6.19 13.97
C ASP A 461 -11.22 7.40 13.92
N GLN A 462 -10.84 8.50 14.56
CA GLN A 462 -11.57 9.76 14.56
C GLN A 462 -11.64 10.37 13.17
N ASN A 463 -10.53 10.37 12.42
CA ASN A 463 -10.49 10.87 11.05
C ASN A 463 -11.47 10.12 10.14
N LEU A 464 -11.53 8.80 10.26
CA LEU A 464 -12.47 7.98 9.50
C LEU A 464 -13.93 8.19 9.93
N LYS A 465 -14.19 8.30 11.24
CA LYS A 465 -15.52 8.61 11.77
C LYS A 465 -16.02 9.97 11.25
N SER A 466 -15.16 10.99 11.30
CA SER A 466 -15.47 12.34 10.81
C SER A 466 -15.85 12.32 9.33
N PHE A 467 -15.19 11.50 8.51
CA PHE A 467 -15.55 11.35 7.10
C PHE A 467 -16.92 10.69 6.90
N VAL A 468 -17.22 9.62 7.64
CA VAL A 468 -18.54 8.97 7.56
C VAL A 468 -19.65 9.94 7.97
N ASP A 469 -19.44 10.76 9.01
CA ASP A 469 -20.39 11.77 9.46
C ASP A 469 -20.58 12.92 8.44
N GLU A 470 -19.50 13.31 7.75
CA GLU A 470 -19.56 14.24 6.63
C GLU A 470 -20.41 13.69 5.47
N LEU A 471 -20.23 12.42 5.09
CA LEU A 471 -21.04 11.79 4.06
C LEU A 471 -22.53 11.71 4.44
N ARG A 472 -22.84 11.41 5.71
CA ARG A 472 -24.22 11.45 6.25
C ARG A 472 -24.83 12.84 6.12
N THR A 473 -24.06 13.87 6.42
CA THR A 473 -24.49 15.27 6.33
C THR A 473 -24.79 15.67 4.88
N LEU A 474 -23.91 15.30 3.93
CA LEU A 474 -24.11 15.55 2.50
C LEU A 474 -25.35 14.82 1.96
N GLN A 475 -25.52 13.55 2.31
CA GLN A 475 -26.67 12.76 1.87
C GLN A 475 -28.01 13.34 2.39
N ASN A 476 -28.06 13.77 3.65
CA ASN A 476 -29.24 14.39 4.22
C ASN A 476 -29.55 15.76 3.59
N SER A 477 -28.53 16.54 3.25
CA SER A 477 -28.68 17.83 2.56
C SER A 477 -29.29 17.65 1.16
N ASN A 478 -28.81 16.66 0.41
CA ASN A 478 -29.34 16.34 -0.92
C ASN A 478 -30.80 15.86 -0.86
N LYS A 479 -31.17 15.04 0.13
CA LYS A 479 -32.57 14.63 0.34
C LYS A 479 -33.48 15.81 0.64
N ASN A 480 -33.02 16.75 1.46
CA ASN A 480 -33.81 17.94 1.81
C ASN A 480 -34.01 18.85 0.59
N LEU A 481 -32.98 19.00 -0.26
CA LEU A 481 -33.09 19.73 -1.53
C LEU A 481 -34.07 19.05 -2.50
N ALA A 482 -34.00 17.73 -2.66
CA ALA A 482 -34.93 16.99 -3.52
C ALA A 482 -36.39 17.16 -3.06
N LYS A 483 -36.64 17.02 -1.75
CA LYS A 483 -37.96 17.26 -1.15
C LYS A 483 -38.45 18.69 -1.33
N ALA A 484 -37.57 19.68 -1.18
CA ALA A 484 -37.91 21.09 -1.37
C ALA A 484 -38.25 21.42 -2.84
N ASN A 485 -37.67 20.69 -3.79
CA ASN A 485 -37.89 20.85 -5.22
C ASN A 485 -39.04 19.99 -5.79
N GLY A 486 -39.75 19.24 -4.94
CA GLY A 486 -40.96 18.49 -5.34
C GLY A 486 -40.70 17.20 -6.12
N PHE A 487 -39.50 16.62 -5.99
CA PHE A 487 -39.17 15.29 -6.54
C PHE A 487 -39.40 14.17 -5.53
#